data_AF-A0A7J8F9B9-F1
#
_entry.id   AF-A0A7J8F9B9-F1
#
_cell.length_a   1.000
_cell.length_b   1.000
_cell.length_c   1.000
_cell.angle_alpha   90.00
_cell.angle_beta   90.00
_cell.angle_gamma   90.00
#
_symmetry.space_group_name_H-M   'P 1'
#
loop_
_entity.id
_entity.type
_entity.pdbx_description
1 polymer ?
#
loop_
_entity_poly.entity_id
_entity_poly.type
_entity_poly.pdbx_seq_one_letter_code
_entity_poly.pdbx_strand_id
1 'polypeptide(L)'
;MKDPKQVIRDVEKLDEMEFNRVQQPQLNEKVLKDKCKKLRETSEHILQLYEKENPDIYKELRKLEVEYKQKRAQLSQYFDAVKNVQHVKVDNIPLPDMSHAPSNILIQDIPLPGAQPPSILKKTSAY
;
A
#
# COMPACT_ATOMS: atom_id res chain seq x y z
N MET A 1 -3.65 -38.92 0.84
CA MET A 1 -3.56 -37.94 -0.28
C MET A 1 -3.79 -36.56 0.32
N LYS A 2 -2.98 -35.54 -0.03
CA LYS A 2 -3.26 -34.17 0.43
C LYS A 2 -4.57 -33.72 -0.21
N ASP A 3 -5.43 -33.06 0.56
CA ASP A 3 -6.69 -32.54 0.04
C ASP A 3 -6.38 -31.49 -1.06
N PRO A 4 -6.95 -31.62 -2.27
CA PRO A 4 -6.64 -30.71 -3.37
C PRO A 4 -7.02 -29.26 -3.05
N LYS A 5 -8.06 -29.03 -2.23
CA LYS A 5 -8.43 -27.68 -1.77
C LYS A 5 -7.39 -27.12 -0.80
N GLN A 6 -6.74 -27.99 -0.02
CA GLN A 6 -5.69 -27.56 0.91
C GLN A 6 -4.43 -27.08 0.18
N VAL A 7 -4.06 -27.71 -0.93
CA VAL A 7 -2.90 -27.27 -1.72
C VAL A 7 -3.08 -25.85 -2.24
N ILE A 8 -4.27 -25.50 -2.72
CA ILE A 8 -4.59 -24.14 -3.20
C ILE A 8 -4.48 -23.14 -2.03
N ARG A 9 -5.04 -23.46 -0.86
CA ARG A 9 -4.93 -22.62 0.35
C ARG A 9 -3.48 -22.45 0.82
N ASP A 10 -2.66 -23.48 0.71
CA ASP A 10 -1.25 -23.43 1.10
C ASP A 10 -0.45 -22.50 0.14
N VAL A 11 -0.76 -22.50 -1.17
CA VAL A 11 -0.19 -21.54 -2.14
C VAL A 11 -0.60 -20.12 -1.77
N GLU A 12 -1.89 -19.90 -1.49
CA GLU A 12 -2.44 -18.59 -1.15
C GLU A 12 -1.77 -17.99 0.09
N LYS A 13 -1.62 -18.80 1.15
CA LYS A 13 -0.94 -18.37 2.37
C LYS A 13 0.53 -18.02 2.15
N LEU A 14 1.22 -18.72 1.25
CA LEU A 14 2.60 -18.38 0.89
C LEU A 14 2.71 -17.09 0.12
N ASP A 15 1.83 -16.85 -0.85
CA ASP A 15 1.80 -15.57 -1.57
C ASP A 15 1.46 -14.42 -0.59
N GLU A 16 0.53 -14.61 0.34
CA GLU A 16 0.28 -13.63 1.42
C GLU A 16 1.54 -13.33 2.23
N MET A 17 2.33 -14.35 2.58
CA MET A 17 3.60 -14.17 3.29
C MET A 17 4.66 -13.47 2.43
N GLU A 18 4.73 -13.73 1.12
CA GLU A 18 5.65 -13.05 0.19
C GLU A 18 5.31 -11.56 0.04
N PHE A 19 4.01 -11.23 -0.01
CA PHE A 19 3.53 -9.86 -0.19
C PHE A 19 3.29 -9.09 1.12
N ASN A 20 3.49 -9.71 2.29
CA ASN A 20 3.34 -9.03 3.57
C ASN A 20 4.47 -8.03 3.81
N ARG A 21 4.12 -6.75 3.91
CA ARG A 21 5.07 -5.65 4.20
C ARG A 21 5.08 -5.19 5.65
N VAL A 22 4.02 -5.49 6.39
CA VAL A 22 3.90 -5.08 7.81
C VAL A 22 4.85 -5.92 8.65
N GLN A 23 5.08 -7.16 8.24
CA GLN A 23 6.04 -8.06 8.84
C GLN A 23 7.02 -8.52 7.77
N GLN A 24 8.30 -8.23 7.94
CA GLN A 24 9.34 -8.79 7.08
C GLN A 24 9.23 -10.32 7.12
N PRO A 25 9.11 -11.01 5.96
CA PRO A 25 8.89 -12.44 5.96
C PRO A 25 10.01 -13.16 6.71
N GLN A 26 9.67 -14.07 7.63
CA GLN A 26 10.68 -14.84 8.37
C GLN A 26 11.49 -15.77 7.46
N LEU A 27 11.00 -16.07 6.26
CA LEU A 27 11.69 -16.86 5.25
C LEU A 27 12.38 -15.97 4.21
N ASN A 28 13.55 -16.43 3.75
CA ASN A 28 14.30 -15.85 2.64
C ASN A 28 13.46 -15.83 1.33
N GLU A 29 13.56 -14.75 0.55
CA GLU A 29 12.85 -14.55 -0.72
C GLU A 29 13.04 -15.73 -1.69
N LYS A 30 14.27 -16.25 -1.78
CA LYS A 30 14.56 -17.42 -2.63
C LYS A 30 13.76 -18.66 -2.21
N VAL A 31 13.63 -18.90 -0.91
CA VAL A 31 12.93 -20.07 -0.37
C VAL A 31 11.42 -19.91 -0.57
N LEU A 32 10.88 -18.69 -0.40
CA LEU A 32 9.48 -18.40 -0.69
C LEU A 32 9.15 -18.64 -2.17
N LYS A 33 9.98 -18.14 -3.08
CA LYS A 33 9.84 -18.37 -4.52
C LYS A 33 9.89 -19.86 -4.89
N ASP A 34 10.87 -20.60 -4.36
CA ASP A 34 11.02 -22.04 -4.62
C ASP A 34 9.82 -22.84 -4.06
N LYS A 35 9.37 -22.55 -2.83
CA LYS A 35 8.17 -23.19 -2.24
C LYS A 35 6.91 -22.87 -3.04
N CYS A 36 6.74 -21.61 -3.44
CA CYS A 36 5.56 -21.19 -4.19
C CYS A 36 5.52 -21.84 -5.58
N LYS A 37 6.68 -21.96 -6.24
CA LYS A 37 6.81 -22.75 -7.48
C LYS A 37 6.39 -24.19 -7.27
N LYS A 38 6.86 -24.86 -6.21
CA LYS A 38 6.57 -26.28 -5.96
C LYS A 38 5.08 -26.54 -5.69
N LEU A 39 4.43 -25.65 -4.94
CA LEU A 39 3.00 -25.79 -4.66
C LEU A 39 2.13 -25.44 -5.88
N ARG A 40 2.56 -24.51 -6.74
CA ARG A 40 1.92 -24.28 -8.04
C ARG A 40 1.98 -25.53 -8.93
N GLU A 41 3.16 -26.14 -9.07
CA GLU A 41 3.31 -27.41 -9.80
C GLU A 41 2.39 -28.50 -9.24
N THR A 42 2.30 -28.60 -7.91
CA THR A 42 1.43 -29.58 -7.24
C THR A 42 -0.05 -29.31 -7.53
N SER A 43 -0.48 -28.04 -7.47
CA SER A 43 -1.85 -27.64 -7.76
C SER A 43 -2.23 -27.93 -9.22
N GLU A 44 -1.33 -27.66 -10.16
CA GLU A 44 -1.56 -27.93 -11.58
C GLU A 44 -1.69 -29.42 -11.87
N HIS A 45 -0.79 -30.23 -11.30
CA HIS A 45 -0.87 -31.68 -11.43
C HIS A 45 -2.17 -32.24 -10.85
N ILE A 46 -2.61 -31.73 -9.70
CA ILE A 46 -3.89 -32.09 -9.08
C ILE A 46 -5.07 -31.73 -9.99
N LEU A 47 -5.09 -30.51 -10.57
CA LEU A 47 -6.16 -30.09 -11.47
C LEU A 47 -6.29 -31.02 -12.68
N GLN A 48 -5.18 -31.42 -13.30
CA GLN A 48 -5.18 -32.36 -14.43
C GLN A 48 -5.68 -33.76 -14.05
N LEU A 49 -5.40 -34.21 -12.83
CA LEU A 49 -5.86 -35.48 -12.29
C LEU A 49 -7.38 -35.48 -12.14
N TYR A 50 -7.92 -34.44 -11.49
CA TYR A 50 -9.36 -34.29 -11.27
C TYR A 50 -10.15 -33.94 -12.54
N GLU A 51 -9.53 -33.32 -13.54
CA GLU A 51 -10.14 -33.08 -14.86
C GLU A 51 -10.62 -34.39 -15.51
N LYS A 52 -9.85 -35.47 -15.35
CA LYS A 52 -10.14 -36.78 -15.94
C LYS A 52 -10.94 -37.69 -15.01
N GLU A 53 -10.66 -37.67 -13.72
CA GLU A 53 -11.30 -38.59 -12.76
C GLU A 53 -12.67 -38.10 -12.26
N ASN A 54 -12.83 -36.80 -12.00
CA ASN A 54 -14.04 -36.27 -11.36
C ASN A 54 -14.34 -34.81 -11.80
N PRO A 55 -15.17 -34.60 -12.84
CA PRO A 55 -15.44 -33.28 -13.39
C PRO A 55 -16.15 -32.32 -12.42
N ASP A 56 -16.93 -32.81 -11.46
CA ASP A 56 -17.58 -31.98 -10.44
C ASP A 56 -16.56 -31.38 -9.45
N ILE A 57 -15.60 -32.19 -8.99
CA ILE A 57 -14.52 -31.72 -8.13
C ILE A 57 -13.62 -30.76 -8.90
N TYR A 58 -13.33 -31.06 -10.17
CA TYR A 58 -12.57 -30.16 -11.03
C TYR A 58 -13.20 -28.77 -11.13
N LYS A 59 -14.52 -28.67 -11.33
CA LYS A 59 -15.23 -27.38 -11.37
C LYS A 59 -15.05 -26.58 -10.08
N GLU A 60 -15.15 -27.23 -8.91
CA GLU A 60 -14.91 -26.56 -7.63
C GLU A 60 -13.46 -26.08 -7.49
N LEU A 61 -12.48 -26.92 -7.84
CA LEU A 61 -11.06 -26.56 -7.81
C LEU A 61 -10.75 -25.42 -8.77
N ARG A 62 -11.36 -25.39 -9.96
CA ARG A 62 -11.23 -24.31 -10.93
C ARG A 62 -11.75 -22.99 -10.38
N LYS A 63 -12.89 -23.01 -9.66
CA LYS A 63 -13.44 -21.82 -9.00
C LYS A 63 -12.47 -21.28 -7.94
N LEU A 64 -11.95 -22.16 -7.08
CA LEU A 64 -10.93 -21.82 -6.07
C LEU A 64 -9.66 -21.25 -6.72
N GLU A 65 -9.21 -21.82 -7.83
CA GLU A 65 -8.03 -21.33 -8.56
C GLU A 65 -8.24 -19.90 -9.11
N VAL A 66 -9.43 -19.60 -9.64
CA VAL A 66 -9.77 -18.25 -10.11
C VAL A 66 -9.79 -17.25 -8.96
N GLU A 67 -10.43 -17.60 -7.85
CA GLU A 67 -10.50 -16.75 -6.66
C GLU A 67 -9.09 -16.45 -6.10
N TYR A 68 -8.26 -17.48 -6.00
CA TYR A 68 -6.86 -17.34 -5.60
C TYR A 68 -6.08 -16.42 -6.56
N LYS A 69 -6.22 -16.58 -7.88
CA LYS A 69 -5.57 -15.71 -8.87
C LYS A 69 -6.00 -14.25 -8.73
N GLN A 70 -7.28 -14.00 -8.47
CA GLN A 70 -7.80 -12.65 -8.24
C GLN A 70 -7.22 -12.04 -6.97
N LYS A 71 -7.20 -12.79 -5.87
CA LYS A 71 -6.61 -12.33 -4.60
C LYS A 71 -5.11 -12.04 -4.73
N ARG A 72 -4.37 -12.89 -5.45
CA ARG A 72 -2.95 -12.67 -5.75
C ARG A 72 -2.74 -11.38 -6.55
N ALA A 73 -3.57 -11.11 -7.55
CA ALA A 73 -3.48 -9.87 -8.32
C ALA A 73 -3.69 -8.63 -7.44
N GLN A 74 -4.67 -8.66 -6.52
CA GLN A 74 -4.89 -7.59 -5.55
C GLN A 74 -3.70 -7.41 -4.60
N LEU A 75 -3.15 -8.50 -4.06
CA LEU A 75 -1.95 -8.46 -3.22
C LEU A 75 -0.75 -7.88 -3.95
N SER A 76 -0.53 -8.30 -5.20
CA SER A 76 0.55 -7.79 -6.05
C SER A 76 0.39 -6.30 -6.34
N GLN A 77 -0.84 -5.85 -6.65
CA GLN A 77 -1.12 -4.44 -6.92
C GLN A 77 -0.92 -3.58 -5.67
N TYR A 78 -1.41 -4.02 -4.52
CA TYR A 78 -1.21 -3.34 -3.24
C TYR A 78 0.28 -3.26 -2.91
N PHE A 79 1.02 -4.36 -3.06
CA PHE A 79 2.45 -4.40 -2.85
C PHE A 79 3.16 -3.38 -3.76
N ASP A 80 2.87 -3.38 -5.06
CA ASP A 80 3.50 -2.44 -6.00
C ASP A 80 3.20 -0.97 -5.62
N ALA A 81 1.93 -0.65 -5.38
CA ALA A 81 1.50 0.68 -4.96
C ALA A 81 2.22 1.17 -3.69
N VAL A 82 2.34 0.30 -2.67
CA VAL A 82 3.06 0.62 -1.44
C VAL A 82 4.56 0.76 -1.69
N LYS A 83 5.16 0.04 -2.65
CA LYS A 83 6.60 0.22 -2.99
C LYS A 83 6.82 1.53 -3.67
N ASN A 84 5.93 1.87 -4.59
CA ASN A 84 5.99 3.13 -5.30
C ASN A 84 5.96 4.29 -4.31
N VAL A 85 4.98 4.30 -3.38
CA VAL A 85 4.86 5.34 -2.33
C VAL A 85 6.08 5.37 -1.41
N GLN A 86 6.59 4.22 -0.96
CA GLN A 86 7.80 4.17 -0.11
C GLN A 86 9.07 4.62 -0.85
N HIS A 87 9.11 4.53 -2.19
CA HIS A 87 10.22 4.97 -3.01
C HIS A 87 10.14 6.46 -3.39
N VAL A 88 8.99 7.11 -3.22
CA VAL A 88 8.88 8.58 -3.39
C VAL A 88 9.73 9.24 -2.31
N LYS A 89 10.91 9.72 -2.71
CA LYS A 89 11.75 10.57 -1.87
C LYS A 89 11.03 11.90 -1.67
N VAL A 90 11.03 12.39 -0.43
CA VAL A 90 10.38 13.66 -0.04
C VAL A 90 10.86 14.83 -0.91
N ASP A 91 12.13 14.80 -1.34
CA ASP A 91 12.73 15.82 -2.22
C ASP A 91 12.12 15.91 -3.63
N ASN A 92 11.39 14.88 -4.08
CA ASN A 92 10.74 14.85 -5.39
C ASN A 92 9.27 15.28 -5.34
N ILE A 93 8.74 15.63 -4.16
CA ILE A 93 7.39 16.16 -4.04
C ILE A 93 7.44 17.62 -4.51
N PRO A 94 6.82 17.97 -5.65
CA PRO A 94 6.83 19.35 -6.11
C PRO A 94 6.15 20.23 -5.06
N LEU A 95 6.83 21.31 -4.68
CA LEU A 95 6.17 22.38 -3.95
C LEU A 95 5.03 22.93 -4.84
N PRO A 96 3.86 23.23 -4.28
CA PRO A 96 2.79 23.85 -5.06
C PRO A 96 3.34 25.13 -5.70
N ASP A 97 3.09 25.32 -7.01
CA ASP A 97 3.38 26.58 -7.67
C ASP A 97 2.70 27.67 -6.85
N MET A 98 3.50 28.57 -6.27
CA MET A 98 2.98 29.81 -5.73
C MET A 98 2.45 30.59 -6.93
N SER A 99 1.20 30.32 -7.33
CA SER A 99 0.44 31.20 -8.19
C SER A 99 0.57 32.57 -7.55
N HIS A 100 1.37 33.42 -8.19
CA HIS A 100 1.72 34.75 -7.74
C HIS A 100 0.49 35.36 -7.08
N ALA A 101 0.51 35.45 -5.75
CA ALA A 101 -0.43 36.32 -5.06
C ALA A 101 -0.25 37.68 -5.76
N PRO A 102 -1.31 38.32 -6.27
CA PRO A 102 -1.17 39.60 -6.92
C PRO A 102 -0.43 40.50 -5.93
N SER A 103 0.74 40.99 -6.34
CA SER A 103 1.72 41.73 -5.57
C SER A 103 1.23 43.12 -5.10
N ASN A 104 -0.07 43.27 -4.85
CA ASN A 104 -0.73 44.53 -4.56
C ASN A 104 -1.40 44.58 -3.18
N ILE A 105 -1.10 43.65 -2.27
CA ILE A 105 -1.36 43.92 -0.85
C ILE A 105 -0.27 44.89 -0.40
N LEU A 106 -0.62 46.17 -0.35
CA LEU A 106 0.15 47.24 0.27
C LEU A 106 0.41 46.84 1.73
N ILE A 107 1.59 46.29 1.98
CA ILE A 107 2.13 45.98 3.31
C ILE A 107 2.51 47.31 3.97
N GLN A 108 1.54 48.15 4.33
CA GLN A 108 1.76 49.33 5.19
C GLN A 108 0.87 49.36 6.42
N ASP A 109 -0.06 48.40 6.58
CA ASP A 109 -1.07 48.44 7.65
C ASP A 109 -1.10 47.21 8.58
N ILE A 110 -0.07 46.36 8.58
CA ILE A 110 0.03 45.28 9.58
C ILE A 110 0.96 45.78 10.71
N PRO A 111 0.44 46.06 11.92
CA PRO A 111 1.29 46.45 13.03
C PRO A 111 2.22 45.29 13.37
N LEU A 112 3.53 45.54 13.36
CA LEU A 112 4.53 44.59 13.84
C LEU A 112 4.21 44.22 15.30
N PRO A 113 4.30 42.93 15.69
CA PRO A 113 4.12 42.52 17.09
C PRO A 113 5.21 43.19 17.94
N GLY A 114 4.83 44.24 18.67
CA GLY A 114 5.74 45.09 19.45
C GLY A 114 5.45 46.59 19.36
N ALA A 115 4.66 47.04 18.37
CA ALA A 115 4.18 48.42 18.33
C ALA A 115 3.09 48.62 19.40
N GLN A 116 3.49 49.07 20.60
CA GLN A 116 2.53 49.52 21.61
C GLN A 116 1.71 50.70 21.04
N PRO A 117 0.37 50.64 21.07
CA PRO A 117 -0.43 51.79 20.69
C PRO A 117 -0.17 52.96 21.65
N PRO A 118 -0.24 54.22 21.18
CA PRO A 118 -0.02 55.39 22.02
C PRO A 118 -0.99 55.40 23.20
N SER A 119 -0.44 55.56 24.41
CA SER A 119 -1.20 55.55 25.66
C SER A 119 -2.23 56.69 25.69
N ILE A 120 -3.48 56.35 25.96
CA ILE A 120 -4.62 57.28 26.05
C ILE A 120 -4.59 58.06 27.39
N LEU A 121 -3.66 57.73 28.29
CA LEU A 121 -3.56 58.36 29.60
C LEU A 121 -2.95 59.76 29.46
N LYS A 122 -3.82 60.77 29.31
CA LYS A 122 -3.45 62.18 29.44
C LYS A 122 -2.79 62.37 30.80
N LYS A 123 -1.47 62.56 30.81
CA LYS A 123 -0.77 63.10 31.97
C LYS A 123 -1.43 64.44 32.30
N THR A 124 -2.13 64.52 33.42
CA THR A 124 -2.50 65.80 34.02
C THR A 124 -1.20 66.46 34.44
N SER A 125 -0.73 67.35 33.56
CA SER A 125 0.37 68.26 33.83
C SER A 125 -0.09 69.29 34.86
N ALA A 126 0.68 69.38 35.95
CA ALA A 126 0.96 70.54 36.80
C ALA A 126 -0.22 71.35 37.36
N TYR A 127 -0.33 71.48 38.69
CA TYR A 127 0.44 72.44 39.50
C TYR A 127 0.32 72.08 40.98
#